data_AF-A0A4Y8LEE2-F1
#
_entry.id   AF-A0A4Y8LEE2-F1
#
_cell.length_a   1.000
_cell.length_b   1.000
_cell.length_c   1.000
_cell.angle_alpha   90.00
_cell.angle_beta   90.00
_cell.angle_gamma   90.00
#
_symmetry.space_group_name_H-M   'P 1'
#
loop_
_entity.id
_entity.type
_entity.pdbx_description
1 polymer ?
#
loop_
_entity_poly.entity_id
_entity_poly.type
_entity_poly.pdbx_seq_one_letter_code
_entity_poly.pdbx_strand_id
1 'polypeptide(L)'
;MEIKQTVNKFYVGEESQPSAEITFVPAGDQRFIIDHTFVSDDLRGQGMGLQLVERVVQHAREQGKMIVPLCPFAKKTIDQHQHLQDVLVK
;
A
#
# COMPACT_ATOMS: atom_id res chain seq x y z
N MET A 1 -3.72 14.28 8.00
CA MET A 1 -4.68 13.16 7.92
C MET A 1 -3.99 11.95 8.52
N GLU A 2 -4.68 11.20 9.38
CA GLU A 2 -4.09 10.04 10.07
C GLU A 2 -4.36 8.77 9.26
N ILE A 3 -3.32 7.97 9.01
CA ILE A 3 -3.44 6.64 8.40
C ILE A 3 -3.70 5.63 9.50
N LYS A 4 -4.90 5.05 9.49
CA LYS A 4 -5.32 3.98 10.39
C LYS A 4 -4.97 2.62 9.76
N GLN A 5 -4.85 1.59 10.59
CA GLN A 5 -4.50 0.24 10.15
C GLN A 5 -5.47 -0.80 10.72
N THR A 6 -5.77 -1.81 9.91
CA THR A 6 -6.32 -3.09 10.35
C THR A 6 -5.35 -4.22 9.97
N VAL A 7 -5.76 -5.48 10.05
CA VAL A 7 -4.87 -6.64 9.82
C VAL A 7 -4.20 -6.60 8.44
N ASN A 8 -4.94 -6.24 7.40
CA ASN A 8 -4.53 -6.36 6.00
C ASN A 8 -4.88 -5.10 5.18
N LYS A 9 -5.07 -3.97 5.87
CA LYS A 9 -5.53 -2.73 5.24
C LYS A 9 -4.98 -1.50 5.97
N PHE A 10 -4.52 -0.51 5.21
CA PHE A 10 -4.33 0.85 5.71
C PHE A 10 -5.36 1.77 5.08
N TYR A 11 -5.89 2.72 5.84
CA TYR A 11 -6.95 3.60 5.36
C TYR A 11 -6.97 4.96 6.05
N VAL A 12 -7.65 5.92 5.42
CA VAL A 12 -7.87 7.28 5.92
C VAL A 12 -9.38 7.54 5.92
N GLY A 13 -9.86 8.17 6.99
CA GLY A 13 -11.29 8.45 7.20
C GLY A 13 -11.98 7.36 8.02
N GLU A 14 -13.22 7.05 7.64
CA GLU A 14 -14.05 6.02 8.27
C GLU A 14 -13.73 4.63 7.71
N GLU A 15 -13.75 3.59 8.55
CA GLU A 15 -13.38 2.24 8.11
C GLU A 15 -14.38 1.64 7.12
N SER A 16 -15.66 1.95 7.28
CA SER A 16 -16.77 1.48 6.43
C SER A 16 -16.82 2.17 5.07
N GLN A 17 -16.32 3.42 5.00
CA GLN A 17 -16.27 4.21 3.77
C GLN A 17 -15.01 5.09 3.78
N PRO A 18 -13.84 4.50 3.53
CA PRO A 18 -12.59 5.22 3.62
C PRO A 18 -12.44 6.19 2.46
N SER A 19 -11.91 7.37 2.75
CA SER A 19 -11.53 8.36 1.74
C SER A 19 -10.30 7.90 0.96
N ALA A 20 -9.44 7.07 1.55
CA ALA A 20 -8.39 6.37 0.85
C ALA A 20 -8.07 5.06 1.56
N GLU A 21 -7.76 4.02 0.82
CA GLU A 21 -7.35 2.73 1.37
C GLU A 21 -6.37 1.99 0.47
N ILE A 22 -5.60 1.10 1.08
CA ILE A 22 -4.76 0.11 0.42
C ILE A 22 -4.93 -1.21 1.15
N THR A 23 -5.19 -2.28 0.41
CA THR A 23 -5.26 -3.63 0.98
C THR A 23 -4.08 -4.45 0.51
N PHE A 24 -3.68 -5.39 1.36
CA PHE A 24 -2.66 -6.35 1.04
C PHE A 24 -2.96 -7.69 1.70
N VAL A 25 -2.61 -8.79 1.05
CA VAL A 25 -2.82 -10.14 1.59
C VAL A 25 -1.49 -10.89 1.72
N PRO A 26 -1.30 -11.70 2.78
CA PRO A 26 -0.16 -12.60 2.88
C PRO A 26 -0.16 -13.64 1.75
N ALA A 27 1.00 -13.90 1.16
CA ALA A 27 1.19 -14.89 0.09
C ALA A 27 2.31 -15.87 0.45
N GLY A 28 1.97 -16.81 1.32
CA GLY A 28 2.93 -17.61 2.07
C GLY A 28 3.62 -16.78 3.16
N ASP A 29 4.70 -17.31 3.72
CA ASP A 29 5.32 -16.72 4.92
C ASP A 29 6.18 -15.49 4.62
N GLN A 30 6.62 -15.33 3.36
CA GLN A 30 7.65 -14.37 2.97
C GLN A 30 7.14 -13.20 2.14
N ARG A 31 5.84 -13.14 1.80
CA ARG A 31 5.33 -12.16 0.83
C ARG A 31 4.02 -11.53 1.23
N PHE A 32 3.83 -10.30 0.76
CA PHE A 32 2.55 -9.60 0.69
C PHE A 32 2.19 -9.30 -0.76
N ILE A 33 0.92 -9.46 -1.11
CA ILE A 33 0.35 -9.04 -2.39
C ILE A 33 -0.44 -7.76 -2.14
N ILE A 34 -0.11 -6.67 -2.84
CA ILE A 34 -0.96 -5.47 -2.86
C ILE A 34 -1.96 -5.64 -3.99
N ASP A 35 -3.23 -5.83 -3.66
CA ASP A 35 -4.30 -6.15 -4.60
C ASP A 35 -5.24 -4.97 -4.88
N HIS A 36 -5.43 -4.08 -3.91
CA HIS A 36 -6.30 -2.91 -4.08
C HIS A 36 -5.66 -1.63 -3.55
N THR A 37 -5.94 -0.51 -4.24
CA THR A 37 -5.64 0.83 -3.76
C THR A 37 -6.73 1.77 -4.27
N PHE A 38 -7.31 2.54 -3.36
CA PHE A 38 -8.35 3.52 -3.64
C PHE A 38 -8.03 4.85 -2.99
N VAL A 39 -8.31 5.94 -3.71
CA VAL A 39 -8.20 7.32 -3.22
C VAL A 39 -9.38 8.09 -3.80
N SER A 40 -10.19 8.68 -2.92
CA SER A 40 -11.32 9.52 -3.31
C SER A 40 -10.86 10.73 -4.10
N ASP A 41 -11.74 11.28 -4.94
CA ASP A 41 -11.42 12.43 -5.78
C ASP A 41 -10.96 13.65 -4.96
N ASP A 42 -11.55 13.85 -3.78
CA ASP A 42 -11.17 14.93 -2.86
C ASP A 42 -9.71 14.84 -2.41
N LEU A 43 -9.13 13.64 -2.39
CA LEU A 43 -7.73 13.39 -1.99
C LEU A 43 -6.78 13.18 -3.17
N ARG A 44 -7.28 13.17 -4.41
CA ARG A 44 -6.43 13.05 -5.60
C ARG A 44 -5.51 14.26 -5.74
N GLY A 45 -4.31 14.01 -6.23
CA GLY A 45 -3.27 15.05 -6.38
C GLY A 45 -2.57 15.45 -5.08
N GLN A 46 -3.00 14.95 -3.91
CA GLN A 46 -2.40 15.27 -2.61
C GLN A 46 -1.34 14.25 -2.15
N GLY A 47 -0.98 13.29 -3.01
CA GLY A 47 0.02 12.26 -2.69
C GLY A 47 -0.45 11.15 -1.75
N MET A 48 -1.74 11.08 -1.41
CA MET A 48 -2.26 10.09 -0.45
C MET A 48 -2.00 8.64 -0.90
N GLY A 49 -2.16 8.34 -2.19
CA GLY A 49 -1.89 7.00 -2.72
C GLY A 49 -0.42 6.58 -2.56
N LEU A 50 0.52 7.50 -2.74
CA LEU A 50 1.95 7.24 -2.49
C LEU A 50 2.18 6.92 -1.01
N GLN A 51 1.66 7.76 -0.10
CA GLN A 51 1.82 7.54 1.35
C GLN A 51 1.28 6.17 1.81
N LEU A 52 0.15 5.73 1.23
CA LEU A 52 -0.41 4.40 1.50
C LEU A 52 0.51 3.27 1.01
N VAL A 53 1.06 3.38 -0.20
CA VAL A 53 2.02 2.41 -0.74
C VAL A 53 3.29 2.37 0.12
N GLU A 54 3.83 3.53 0.51
CA GLU A 54 4.99 3.63 1.40
C GLU A 54 4.73 2.95 2.75
N ARG A 55 3.49 3.07 3.27
CA ARG A 55 3.11 2.43 4.53
C ARG A 55 3.12 0.91 4.44
N VAL A 56 2.64 0.34 3.33
CA VAL A 56 2.70 -1.13 3.10
C VAL A 56 4.13 -1.59 2.88
N VAL A 57 4.94 -0.84 2.12
CA VAL A 57 6.37 -1.11 1.93
C VAL A 57 7.10 -1.13 3.26
N GLN A 58 6.88 -0.14 4.11
CA GLN A 58 7.48 -0.08 5.44
C GLN A 58 7.05 -1.26 6.31
N HIS A 59 5.77 -1.62 6.28
CA HIS A 59 5.26 -2.78 6.99
C HIS A 59 5.90 -4.10 6.51
N ALA A 60 6.13 -4.24 5.21
CA ALA A 60 6.83 -5.38 4.64
C ALA A 60 8.29 -5.44 5.12
N ARG A 61 9.01 -4.30 5.14
CA ARG A 61 10.38 -4.21 5.69
C ARG A 61 10.46 -4.64 7.14
N GLU A 62 9.55 -4.14 7.97
CA GLU A 62 9.48 -4.47 9.41
C GLU A 62 9.26 -5.96 9.65
N GLN A 63 8.58 -6.65 8.74
CA GLN A 63 8.34 -8.09 8.81
C GLN A 63 9.35 -8.93 8.02
N GLY A 64 10.34 -8.32 7.37
CA GLY A 64 11.26 -9.03 6.48
C GLY A 64 10.56 -9.72 5.30
N LYS A 65 9.44 -9.17 4.83
CA LYS A 65 8.63 -9.70 3.73
C LYS A 65 8.85 -8.91 2.45
N MET A 66 8.64 -9.59 1.32
CA MET A 66 8.68 -8.99 -0.01
C MET A 66 7.27 -8.64 -0.51
N ILE A 67 7.17 -7.74 -1.48
CA ILE A 67 5.92 -7.24 -2.06
C ILE A 67 5.75 -7.70 -3.51
N VAL A 68 4.54 -8.14 -3.82
CA VAL A 68 4.05 -8.41 -5.17
C VAL A 68 2.92 -7.40 -5.47
N PRO A 69 3.17 -6.34 -6.26
CA PRO A 69 2.16 -5.31 -6.51
C PRO A 69 1.26 -5.69 -7.69
N LEU A 70 0.13 -6.36 -7.43
CA LEU A 70 -0.85 -6.70 -8.47
C LEU A 70 -1.76 -5.52 -8.83
N CYS A 71 -2.04 -4.63 -7.87
CA CYS A 71 -2.73 -3.38 -8.15
C CYS A 71 -1.88 -2.52 -9.13
N PRO A 72 -2.42 -2.11 -10.30
CA PRO A 72 -1.67 -1.32 -11.27
C PRO A 72 -1.16 0.01 -10.71
N PHE A 73 -1.93 0.63 -9.81
CA PHE A 73 -1.54 1.87 -9.14
C PHE A 73 -0.32 1.64 -8.25
N ALA A 74 -0.35 0.62 -7.38
CA ALA A 74 0.75 0.29 -6.50
C ALA A 74 2.01 -0.07 -7.31
N LYS A 75 1.86 -0.89 -8.36
CA LYS A 75 2.95 -1.25 -9.27
C LYS A 75 3.61 -0.01 -9.86
N LYS A 76 2.82 0.85 -10.51
CA LYS A 76 3.31 2.09 -11.11
C LYS A 76 3.99 3.00 -10.07
N THR A 77 3.43 3.08 -8.88
CA THR A 77 3.96 3.91 -7.79
C THR A 77 5.34 3.42 -7.37
N ILE A 78 5.51 2.11 -7.15
CA ILE A 78 6.81 1.53 -6.78
C ILE A 78 7.82 1.65 -7.94
N ASP A 79 7.40 1.39 -9.18
CA ASP A 79 8.27 1.50 -10.36
C ASP A 79 8.84 2.93 -10.53
N GLN A 80 8.07 3.95 -10.15
CA GLN A 80 8.47 5.36 -10.21
C GLN A 80 9.39 5.81 -9.06
N HIS A 81 9.46 5.04 -7.96
CA HIS A 81 10.16 5.43 -6.73
C HIS A 81 11.19 4.39 -6.34
N GLN A 82 12.46 4.64 -6.69
CA GLN A 82 13.57 3.69 -6.47
C GLN A 82 13.71 3.26 -5.00
N HIS A 83 13.40 4.15 -4.04
CA HIS A 83 13.47 3.84 -2.62
C HIS A 83 12.41 2.85 -2.13
N LEU A 84 11.46 2.44 -2.97
CA LEU A 84 10.43 1.45 -2.64
C LEU A 84 10.71 0.06 -3.24
N GLN A 85 11.75 -0.06 -4.05
CA GLN A 85 12.02 -1.25 -4.86
C GLN A 85 12.84 -2.31 -4.11
N ASP A 86 13.39 -1.99 -2.94
CA ASP A 86 14.18 -2.90 -2.09
C ASP A 86 13.38 -4.11 -1.60
N VAL A 87 12.05 -3.98 -1.49
CA VAL A 87 11.15 -5.06 -1.08
C VAL A 87 10.44 -5.74 -2.24
N LEU A 88 10.74 -5.45 -3.50
CA LEU A 88 10.07 -6.09 -4.63
C LEU A 88 10.54 -7.52 -4.85
N VAL A 89 9.59 -8.45 -5.01
CA VAL A 89 9.90 -9.78 -5.54
C VAL A 89 10.45 -9.60 -6.97
N LYS A 90 11.67 -10.10 -7.20
CA LYS A 90 12.29 -10.14 -8.53
C LYS A 90 11.74 -11.29 -9.36
#